data_AF-A0AAJ1XUD1-F1
#
_entry.id   AF-A0AAJ1XUD1-F1
#
_cell.length_a   1.000
_cell.length_b   1.000
_cell.length_c   1.000
_cell.angle_alpha   90.00
_cell.angle_beta   90.00
_cell.angle_gamma   90.00
#
_symmetry.space_group_name_H-M   'P 1'
#
loop_
_entity.id
_entity.type
_entity.pdbx_description
1 polymer ?
#
loop_
_entity_poly.entity_id
_entity_poly.type
_entity_poly.pdbx_seq_one_letter_code
_entity_poly.pdbx_strand_id
1 'polypeptide(L)'
;MKLSIVNFSDVHFMAGNNSILEKKQQLIKAIASRINSSEKKLFLMNGDSAFSGKQEEYDVAFDFFRMLFLNLKELIFYVFRVIMIAILVLWIQ
;
A
#
# COMPACT_ATOMS: atom_id res chain seq x y z
N MET A 1 -12.26 10.57 19.38
CA MET A 1 -11.10 9.94 18.74
C MET A 1 -11.55 8.74 17.91
N LYS A 2 -11.70 8.94 16.60
CA LYS A 2 -12.03 7.87 15.64
C LYS A 2 -10.78 7.46 14.87
N LEU A 3 -10.42 6.18 14.94
CA LEU A 3 -9.31 5.56 14.20
C LEU A 3 -9.86 4.67 13.09
N SER A 4 -9.36 4.86 11.87
CA SER A 4 -9.60 3.91 10.76
C SER A 4 -8.35 3.07 10.52
N ILE A 5 -8.53 1.77 10.34
CA ILE A 5 -7.47 0.85 9.93
C ILE A 5 -7.80 0.36 8.53
N VAL A 6 -6.86 0.52 7.60
CA VAL A 6 -6.95 0.00 6.25
C VAL A 6 -5.88 -1.07 6.10
N ASN A 7 -6.32 -2.32 5.97
CA ASN A 7 -5.42 -3.46 5.80
C ASN A 7 -5.44 -3.95 4.36
N PHE A 8 -4.28 -4.03 3.74
CA PHE A 8 -4.06 -4.67 2.45
C PHE A 8 -3.40 -6.03 2.69
N SER A 9 -3.89 -7.06 2.00
CA SER A 9 -3.38 -8.42 2.14
C SER A 9 -3.21 -9.08 0.78
N ASP A 10 -2.12 -9.83 0.58
CA ASP A 10 -1.88 -10.72 -0.57
C ASP A 10 -2.28 -10.08 -1.91
N VAL A 11 -1.74 -8.89 -2.17
CA VAL A 11 -2.08 -8.09 -3.35
C VAL A 11 -1.40 -8.65 -4.60
N HIS A 12 -0.21 -9.24 -4.44
CA HIS A 12 0.56 -9.87 -5.51
C HIS A 12 0.73 -8.99 -6.76
N PHE A 13 1.35 -7.82 -6.59
CA PHE A 13 1.75 -6.96 -7.69
C PHE A 13 2.67 -7.70 -8.67
N MET A 14 2.38 -7.54 -9.95
CA MET A 14 3.16 -8.07 -11.08
C MET A 14 3.85 -6.90 -11.80
N ALA A 15 4.94 -7.15 -12.52
CA ALA A 15 5.55 -6.13 -13.39
C ALA A 15 4.64 -5.75 -14.58
N GLY A 16 3.73 -6.65 -14.96
CA GLY A 16 2.81 -6.48 -16.08
C GLY A 16 1.42 -6.02 -15.65
N ASN A 17 0.39 -6.78 -16.04
CA ASN A 17 -0.98 -6.39 -15.77
C ASN A 17 -1.37 -6.61 -14.30
N ASN A 18 -1.98 -5.60 -13.69
CA ASN A 18 -2.41 -5.60 -12.30
C ASN A 18 -3.86 -5.13 -12.23
N SER A 19 -4.78 -6.02 -11.84
CA SER A 19 -6.21 -5.69 -11.73
C SER A 19 -6.48 -4.54 -10.73
N ILE A 20 -5.67 -4.43 -9.68
CA ILE A 20 -5.76 -3.34 -8.70
C ILE A 20 -5.37 -1.98 -9.29
N LEU A 21 -4.45 -1.95 -10.28
CA LEU A 21 -4.07 -0.72 -10.97
C LEU A 21 -5.20 -0.25 -11.89
N GLU A 22 -5.85 -1.16 -12.60
CA GLU A 22 -7.03 -0.87 -13.43
C GLU A 22 -8.18 -0.28 -12.59
N LYS A 23 -8.38 -0.80 -11.38
CA LYS A 23 -9.46 -0.38 -10.45
C LYS A 23 -9.02 0.67 -9.44
N LYS A 24 -7.82 1.23 -9.58
CA LYS A 24 -7.18 2.11 -8.58
C LYS A 24 -8.09 3.26 -8.12
N GLN A 25 -8.73 3.97 -9.05
CA GLN A 25 -9.60 5.10 -8.68
C GLN A 25 -10.85 4.67 -7.90
N GLN A 26 -11.43 3.52 -8.25
CA GLN A 26 -12.60 2.98 -7.56
C GLN A 26 -12.23 2.57 -6.13
N LEU A 27 -11.07 1.92 -5.97
CA LEU A 27 -10.53 1.56 -4.67
C LEU A 27 -10.25 2.79 -3.80
N ILE A 28 -9.59 3.82 -4.35
CA ILE A 28 -9.34 5.09 -3.64
C ILE A 28 -10.66 5.69 -3.13
N LYS A 29 -11.68 5.78 -4.00
CA LYS A 29 -13.00 6.32 -3.62
C LYS A 29 -13.66 5.48 -2.52
N ALA A 30 -13.58 4.15 -2.61
CA ALA A 30 -14.15 3.24 -1.62
C ALA A 30 -13.44 3.33 -0.26
N ILE A 31 -12.13 3.54 -0.24
CA ILE A 31 -11.35 3.75 0.99
C ILE A 31 -11.70 5.13 1.57
N ALA A 32 -11.64 6.19 0.77
CA ALA A 32 -11.88 7.56 1.20
C ALA A 32 -13.27 7.73 1.84
N SER A 33 -14.30 7.14 1.24
CA SER A 33 -15.68 7.23 1.76
C SER A 33 -15.85 6.64 3.16
N ARG A 34 -14.96 5.73 3.58
CA ARG A 34 -14.99 5.09 4.90
C ARG A 34 -14.11 5.79 5.93
N ILE A 35 -12.96 6.33 5.51
CA ILE A 35 -11.92 6.79 6.44
C ILE A 35 -11.83 8.31 6.59
N ASN A 36 -12.48 9.10 5.72
CA ASN A 36 -12.39 10.57 5.77
C ASN A 36 -12.90 11.19 7.09
N SER A 37 -13.87 10.55 7.74
CA SER A 37 -14.39 11.01 9.04
C SER A 37 -13.48 10.71 10.23
N SER A 38 -12.37 9.99 10.02
CA SER A 38 -11.49 9.53 11.09
C SER A 38 -10.34 10.49 11.31
N GLU A 39 -10.12 10.86 12.58
CA GLU A 39 -9.04 11.73 13.05
C GLU A 39 -7.67 11.08 12.84
N LYS A 40 -7.60 9.76 13.01
CA LYS A 40 -6.38 8.95 12.84
C LYS A 40 -6.64 7.85 11.83
N LYS A 41 -5.62 7.51 11.05
CA LYS A 41 -5.67 6.48 10.02
C LYS A 41 -4.39 5.65 10.08
N LEU A 42 -4.53 4.33 10.08
CA LEU A 42 -3.44 3.38 10.07
C LEU A 42 -3.57 2.51 8.81
N PHE A 43 -2.52 2.46 8.01
CA PHE A 43 -2.45 1.63 6.83
C PHE A 43 -1.48 0.49 7.07
N LEU A 44 -1.94 -0.73 6.82
CA LEU A 44 -1.21 -1.95 7.03
C LEU A 44 -1.13 -2.70 5.71
N MET A 45 0.02 -3.34 5.46
CA MET A 45 0.20 -4.33 4.41
C MET A 45 0.66 -5.61 5.11
N ASN A 46 -0.14 -6.68 5.00
CA ASN A 46 0.22 -8.01 5.50
C ASN A 46 0.22 -9.01 4.34
N GLY A 47 0.97 -10.11 4.45
CA GLY A 47 1.13 -11.03 3.32
C GLY A 47 1.93 -10.44 2.16
N ASP A 48 1.73 -10.99 0.97
CA ASP A 48 2.64 -10.77 -0.16
C ASP A 48 2.25 -9.55 -1.01
N SER A 49 3.17 -8.59 -1.09
CA SER A 49 3.04 -7.45 -2.00
C SER A 49 3.48 -7.79 -3.42
N ALA A 50 4.52 -8.60 -3.59
CA ALA A 50 4.99 -9.03 -4.90
C ALA A 50 4.40 -10.40 -5.29
N PHE A 51 4.19 -10.64 -6.58
CA PHE A 51 3.68 -11.92 -7.08
C PHE A 51 4.75 -13.01 -7.03
N SER A 52 5.98 -12.69 -7.44
CA SER A 52 7.11 -13.63 -7.51
C SER A 52 8.35 -13.16 -6.76
N GLY A 53 8.29 -11.98 -6.11
CA GLY A 53 9.37 -11.41 -5.32
C GLY A 53 10.43 -10.67 -6.14
N LYS A 54 10.12 -10.28 -7.37
CA LYS A 54 11.07 -9.53 -8.22
C LYS A 54 11.07 -8.05 -7.88
N GLN A 55 12.21 -7.38 -8.10
CA GLN A 55 12.36 -5.96 -7.80
C GLN A 55 11.32 -5.11 -8.53
N GLU A 56 11.04 -5.40 -9.81
CA GLU A 56 10.08 -4.60 -10.58
C GLU A 56 8.65 -4.69 -10.01
N GLU A 57 8.30 -5.80 -9.37
CA GLU A 57 7.00 -5.98 -8.71
C GLU A 57 6.87 -5.11 -7.46
N TYR A 58 7.96 -4.99 -6.70
CA TYR A 58 8.02 -4.08 -5.54
C TYR A 58 7.99 -2.61 -5.96
N ASP A 59 8.63 -2.26 -7.08
CA ASP A 59 8.59 -0.89 -7.61
C ASP A 59 7.15 -0.51 -7.98
N VAL A 60 6.42 -1.42 -8.64
CA VAL A 60 4.98 -1.23 -8.94
C VAL A 60 4.15 -1.08 -7.67
N ALA A 61 4.40 -1.92 -6.65
CA ALA A 61 3.72 -1.81 -5.36
C ALA A 61 3.98 -0.45 -4.69
N PHE A 62 5.23 0.00 -4.68
CA PHE A 62 5.63 1.28 -4.11
C PHE A 62 4.92 2.45 -4.79
N ASP A 63 4.91 2.48 -6.13
CA ASP A 63 4.24 3.52 -6.89
C ASP A 63 2.72 3.52 -6.67
N PHE A 64 2.10 2.34 -6.59
CA PHE A 64 0.69 2.23 -6.23
C PHE A 64 0.39 2.87 -4.88
N PHE A 65 1.13 2.48 -3.83
CA PHE A 65 0.88 2.99 -2.49
C PHE A 65 1.21 4.48 -2.37
N ARG A 66 2.30 4.94 -2.98
CA ARG A 66 2.62 6.37 -3.06
C ARG A 66 1.46 7.16 -3.66
N MET A 67 0.91 6.71 -4.79
CA MET A 67 -0.25 7.35 -5.41
C MET A 67 -1.49 7.29 -4.53
N LEU A 68 -1.77 6.16 -3.88
CA LEU A 68 -2.89 6.00 -2.95
C LEU A 68 -2.83 7.06 -1.85
N PHE A 69 -1.69 7.21 -1.18
CA PHE A 69 -1.52 8.17 -0.07
C PHE A 69 -1.63 9.63 -0.53
N LEU A 70 -1.04 9.96 -1.67
CA LEU A 70 -1.18 11.29 -2.27
C LEU A 70 -2.65 11.63 -2.55
N ASN A 71 -3.43 10.69 -3.09
CA ASN A 71 -4.85 10.90 -3.38
C ASN A 71 -5.71 11.03 -2.11
N LEU A 72 -5.35 10.32 -1.05
CA LEU A 72 -6.03 10.41 0.24
C LEU A 72 -5.63 11.67 1.03
N LYS A 73 -4.70 12.49 0.50
CA LYS A 73 -4.09 13.65 1.18
C LYS A 73 -3.50 13.29 2.55
N GLU A 74 -3.08 12.04 2.70
CA GLU A 74 -2.45 11.57 3.92
C GLU A 74 -0.94 11.78 3.79
N LEU A 75 -0.39 12.54 4.74
CA LEU A 75 1.05 12.74 4.80
C LEU A 75 1.69 11.40 5.21
N ILE A 76 2.60 10.88 4.38
CA ILE A 76 3.40 9.69 4.70
C ILE A 76 4.37 10.07 5.83
N PHE A 77 3.93 10.02 7.08
CA PHE A 77 4.84 10.07 8.21
C PHE A 77 5.38 8.65 8.45
N TYR A 78 6.40 8.30 7.67
CA TYR A 78 7.44 7.33 8.05
C TYR A 78 7.04 5.89 8.49
N VAL A 79 5.89 5.34 8.09
CA VAL A 79 5.56 3.92 8.39
C VAL A 79 6.09 2.94 7.33
N PHE A 80 6.54 3.42 6.17
CA PHE A 80 7.24 2.56 5.21
C PHE A 80 8.59 2.05 5.72
N ARG A 81 9.15 2.66 6.77
CA ARG A 81 10.42 2.24 7.36
C ARG A 81 10.35 0.90 8.10
N VAL A 82 9.19 0.39 8.48
CA VAL A 82 9.13 -0.86 9.29
C VAL A 82 8.90 -2.10 8.42
N ILE A 83 8.15 -2.00 7.32
CA ILE A 83 7.85 -3.17 6.48
C ILE A 83 8.80 -3.27 5.28
N MET A 84 9.22 -2.15 4.66
CA MET A 84 10.22 -2.22 3.58
C MET A 84 11.63 -2.48 4.10
N ILE A 85 11.99 -2.03 5.32
CA ILE A 85 13.27 -2.44 5.94
C ILE A 85 13.28 -3.94 6.20
N ALA A 86 12.16 -4.57 6.58
CA ALA A 86 12.13 -6.02 6.77
C ALA A 86 12.42 -6.77 5.45
N ILE A 87 11.89 -6.31 4.31
CA ILE A 87 12.15 -6.93 3.00
C ILE A 87 13.57 -6.60 2.49
N LEU A 88 14.07 -5.37 2.66
CA LEU A 88 15.44 -4.99 2.24
C LEU A 88 16.53 -5.59 3.14
N VAL A 89 16.29 -5.77 4.44
CA VAL A 89 17.26 -6.34 5.39
C VAL A 89 17.33 -7.86 5.28
N LEU A 90 16.25 -8.53 4.85
CA LEU A 90 16.24 -9.99 4.63
C LEU A 90 16.84 -10.43 3.27
N TRP A 91 17.15 -9.50 2.36
CA TRP A 91 17.74 -9.80 1.03
C TRP A 91 19.21 -9.37 0.87
N ILE A 92 19.84 -8.83 1.93
CA ILE A 92 21.28 -8.46 1.95
C ILE A 92 22.13 -9.50 2.72
N GLN A 93 21.62 -10.70 2.96
CA GLN A 93 22.41 -11.83 3.50
C GLN A 93 22.63 -12.91 2.46
#